data_AF-A0A941TAB2-F1
#
_entry.id   AF-A0A941TAB2-F1
#
_cell.length_a   1.000
_cell.length_b   1.000
_cell.length_c   1.000
_cell.angle_alpha   90.00
_cell.angle_beta   90.00
_cell.angle_gamma   90.00
#
_symmetry.space_group_name_H-M   'P 1'
#
loop_
_entity.id
_entity.type
_entity.pdbx_description
1 polymer ?
#
loop_
_entity_poly.entity_id
_entity_poly.type
_entity_poly.pdbx_seq_one_letter_code
_entity_poly.pdbx_strand_id
1 'polypeptide(L)'
;MPISKNLVTAAAVLLASCIPASAFAFDETLTFRLNAQGEVEAVVTGLTRGFGCNGQGANVEFDPPSSITMAGNGIVVVSAYKGGLCSIPKEPPWTYQQVANLGHLEGSTYQVVWNEGAPPIRFLAATLNMSDPYSVAAPALSPWALGMLLLSTASVALFALRKRAARQSR
;
A
#
# COMPACT_ATOMS: atom_id res chain seq x y z
N MET A 1 18.47 32.86 8.48
CA MET A 1 18.27 31.39 8.61
C MET A 1 17.34 30.96 7.48
N PRO A 2 17.83 30.24 6.46
CA PRO A 2 16.98 29.79 5.37
C PRO A 2 16.10 28.63 5.86
N ILE A 3 14.78 28.80 5.77
CA ILE A 3 13.81 27.72 5.94
C ILE A 3 14.04 26.77 4.76
N SER A 4 14.54 25.58 5.04
CA SER A 4 14.89 24.57 4.04
C SER A 4 13.65 24.20 3.22
N LYS A 5 13.73 24.40 1.90
CA LYS A 5 12.72 24.02 0.89
C LYS A 5 12.29 22.53 0.99
N ASN A 6 13.07 21.71 1.68
CA ASN A 6 12.86 20.27 1.85
C ASN A 6 11.64 19.90 2.72
N LEU A 7 11.17 20.81 3.60
CA LEU A 7 10.07 20.47 4.52
C LEU A 7 8.68 20.52 3.85
N VAL A 8 8.53 21.34 2.81
CA VAL A 8 7.25 21.48 2.08
C VAL A 8 7.07 20.33 1.10
N THR A 9 8.15 19.78 0.56
CA THR A 9 8.11 18.65 -0.37
C THR A 9 7.74 17.33 0.31
N ALA A 10 8.13 17.14 1.58
CA ALA A 10 7.86 15.90 2.31
C ALA A 10 6.37 15.68 2.65
N ALA A 11 5.61 16.76 2.88
CA ALA A 11 4.20 16.66 3.24
C ALA A 11 3.28 16.36 2.05
N ALA A 12 3.66 16.76 0.83
CA ALA A 12 2.89 16.50 -0.38
C ALA A 12 3.03 15.05 -0.88
N VAL A 13 4.20 14.42 -0.67
CA VAL A 13 4.42 13.01 -1.00
C VAL A 13 3.65 12.07 -0.06
N LEU A 14 3.35 12.52 1.17
CA LEU A 14 2.71 11.68 2.20
C LEU A 14 1.18 11.56 2.06
N LEU A 15 0.50 12.44 1.32
CA LEU A 15 -0.96 12.42 1.16
C LEU A 15 -1.46 11.88 -0.20
N ALA A 16 -0.57 11.66 -1.17
CA ALA A 16 -0.92 11.13 -2.49
C ALA A 16 -0.95 9.60 -2.56
N SER A 17 -0.70 8.90 -1.45
CA SER A 17 -0.35 7.46 -1.47
C SER A 17 -1.50 6.48 -1.20
N CYS A 18 -2.77 6.91 -1.10
CA CYS A 18 -3.78 6.04 -0.48
C CYS A 18 -5.14 5.98 -1.22
N ILE A 19 -5.14 5.61 -2.50
CA ILE A 19 -6.24 4.78 -3.01
C ILE A 19 -5.67 3.38 -3.15
N PRO A 20 -5.76 2.52 -2.12
CA PRO A 20 -5.33 1.13 -2.24
C PRO A 20 -6.33 0.45 -3.16
N ALA A 21 -6.02 0.41 -4.45
CA ALA A 21 -6.69 -0.47 -5.36
C ALA A 21 -6.27 -1.89 -4.96
N SER A 22 -7.23 -2.68 -4.46
CA SER A 22 -6.96 -4.03 -3.98
C SER A 22 -7.74 -5.06 -4.77
N ALA A 23 -7.10 -6.21 -4.97
CA ALA A 23 -7.72 -7.37 -5.57
C ALA A 23 -7.33 -8.61 -4.75
N PHE A 24 -8.25 -9.57 -4.68
CA PHE A 24 -8.17 -10.69 -3.76
C PHE A 24 -8.36 -12.01 -4.50
N ALA A 25 -7.50 -12.97 -4.20
CA ALA A 25 -7.59 -14.34 -4.67
C ALA A 25 -6.75 -15.21 -3.75
N PHE A 26 -7.12 -16.49 -3.58
CA PHE A 26 -6.29 -17.47 -2.87
C PHE A 26 -5.85 -17.06 -1.45
N ASP A 27 -6.70 -16.34 -0.72
CA ASP A 27 -6.38 -15.78 0.60
C ASP A 27 -5.18 -14.80 0.60
N GLU A 28 -4.88 -14.24 -0.58
CA GLU A 28 -3.92 -13.17 -0.81
C GLU A 28 -4.65 -11.87 -1.11
N THR A 29 -4.03 -10.77 -0.70
CA THR A 29 -4.42 -9.41 -1.04
C THR A 29 -3.30 -8.80 -1.87
N LEU A 30 -3.62 -8.36 -3.08
CA LEU A 30 -2.75 -7.51 -3.87
C LEU A 30 -3.08 -6.04 -3.59
N THR A 31 -2.05 -5.25 -3.31
CA THR A 31 -2.12 -3.79 -3.17
C THR A 31 -1.04 -3.15 -4.03
N PHE A 32 -1.19 -1.85 -4.32
CA PHE A 32 -0.22 -1.08 -5.07
C PHE A 32 0.27 0.10 -4.26
N ARG A 33 1.55 0.43 -4.40
CA ARG A 33 2.14 1.64 -3.83
C ARG A 33 3.18 2.23 -4.77
N LEU A 34 3.53 3.49 -4.56
CA LEU A 34 4.66 4.11 -5.26
C LEU A 34 5.93 3.94 -4.42
N ASN A 35 7.06 3.61 -5.06
CA ASN A 35 8.37 3.61 -4.41
C ASN A 35 8.98 5.02 -4.36
N ALA A 36 10.19 5.14 -3.82
CA ALA A 36 10.89 6.42 -3.69
C ALA A 36 11.24 7.08 -5.05
N GLN A 37 11.23 6.30 -6.13
CA GLN A 37 11.49 6.73 -7.51
C GLN A 37 10.20 7.12 -8.25
N GLY A 38 9.03 6.94 -7.64
CA GLY A 38 7.73 7.16 -8.29
C GLY A 38 7.27 6.02 -9.19
N GLU A 39 7.92 4.85 -9.11
CA GLU A 39 7.52 3.65 -9.83
C GLU A 39 6.48 2.86 -9.02
N VAL A 40 5.64 2.10 -9.71
CA VAL A 40 4.58 1.30 -9.11
C VAL A 40 5.15 -0.03 -8.59
N GLU A 41 4.94 -0.30 -7.31
CA GLU A 41 5.18 -1.60 -6.69
C GLU A 41 3.86 -2.32 -6.47
N ALA A 42 3.78 -3.57 -6.94
CA ALA A 42 2.77 -4.53 -6.55
C ALA A 42 3.21 -5.22 -5.24
N VAL A 43 2.33 -5.22 -4.25
CA VAL A 43 2.54 -5.80 -2.94
C VAL A 43 1.46 -6.85 -2.70
N VAL A 44 1.85 -8.12 -2.76
CA VAL A 44 0.97 -9.24 -2.42
C VAL A 44 1.23 -9.66 -0.98
N THR A 45 0.19 -9.65 -0.16
CA THR A 45 0.22 -10.13 1.22
C THR A 45 -0.73 -11.30 1.38
N GLY A 46 -0.29 -12.36 2.03
CA GLY A 46 -1.14 -13.51 2.34
C GLY A 46 -0.75 -14.16 3.64
N LEU A 47 -1.34 -15.31 3.91
CA LEU A 47 -1.03 -16.16 5.06
C LEU A 47 -0.03 -17.23 4.64
N THR A 48 0.96 -17.56 5.47
CA THR A 48 1.85 -18.71 5.24
C THR A 48 1.28 -20.00 5.82
N ARG A 49 0.32 -19.90 6.75
CA ARG A 49 -0.35 -21.06 7.37
C ARG A 49 -1.80 -20.79 7.70
N GLY A 50 -2.64 -21.83 7.61
CA GLY A 50 -3.98 -21.80 8.15
C GLY A 50 -4.74 -23.12 8.07
N PHE A 51 -6.04 -23.06 8.33
CA PHE A 51 -6.89 -24.26 8.40
C PHE A 51 -7.47 -24.56 7.03
N GLY A 52 -6.98 -25.63 6.40
CA GLY A 52 -7.47 -26.09 5.10
C GLY A 52 -8.89 -26.65 5.18
N CYS A 53 -9.61 -26.55 4.06
CA CYS A 53 -10.90 -27.23 3.90
C CYS A 53 -10.73 -28.75 3.73
N ASN A 54 -11.78 -29.51 4.06
CA ASN A 54 -11.91 -30.95 3.75
C ASN A 54 -10.88 -31.90 4.40
N GLY A 55 -10.56 -31.69 5.68
CA GLY A 55 -9.77 -32.68 6.45
C GLY A 55 -8.26 -32.64 6.18
N GLN A 56 -7.76 -31.59 5.50
CA GLN A 56 -6.33 -31.34 5.27
C GLN A 56 -5.53 -31.01 6.55
N GLY A 57 -6.16 -31.13 7.72
CA GLY A 57 -5.51 -30.93 9.02
C GLY A 57 -5.38 -29.45 9.42
N ALA A 58 -4.83 -29.25 10.61
CA ALA A 58 -4.80 -27.97 11.30
C ALA A 58 -3.78 -26.94 10.75
N ASN A 59 -2.99 -27.28 9.73
CA ASN A 59 -1.89 -26.44 9.25
C ASN A 59 -1.59 -26.72 7.77
N VAL A 60 -2.37 -26.12 6.87
CA VAL A 60 -1.99 -26.01 5.45
C VAL A 60 -0.96 -24.89 5.35
N GLU A 61 0.19 -25.21 4.77
CA GLU A 61 1.20 -24.22 4.44
C GLU A 61 0.92 -23.63 3.06
N PHE A 62 1.09 -22.31 2.96
CA PHE A 62 0.93 -21.54 1.74
C PHE A 62 2.28 -20.91 1.41
N ASP A 63 2.65 -20.99 0.14
CA ASP A 63 3.87 -20.35 -0.33
C ASP A 63 3.53 -18.96 -0.89
N PRO A 64 4.41 -17.97 -0.71
CA PRO A 64 4.28 -16.70 -1.41
C PRO A 64 4.22 -16.88 -2.94
N PRO A 65 3.70 -15.90 -3.68
CA PRO A 65 3.75 -15.92 -5.13
C PRO A 65 5.18 -16.12 -5.64
N SER A 66 5.33 -17.06 -6.56
CA SER A 66 6.60 -17.34 -7.24
C SER A 66 7.03 -16.20 -8.16
N SER A 67 6.06 -15.46 -8.71
CA SER A 67 6.32 -14.29 -9.54
C SER A 67 5.13 -13.33 -9.58
N ILE A 68 5.44 -12.06 -9.79
CA ILE A 68 4.49 -10.99 -10.08
C ILE A 68 5.08 -10.23 -11.26
N THR A 69 4.43 -10.25 -12.42
CA THR A 69 4.98 -9.71 -13.67
C THR A 69 3.95 -8.94 -14.48
N MET A 70 4.43 -8.03 -15.32
CA MET A 70 3.61 -7.34 -16.31
C MET A 70 3.56 -8.14 -17.62
N ALA A 71 2.37 -8.25 -18.20
CA ALA A 71 2.12 -8.82 -19.52
C ALA A 71 1.14 -7.93 -20.28
N GLY A 72 1.65 -6.95 -21.02
CA GLY A 72 0.82 -5.91 -21.66
C GLY A 72 0.10 -5.07 -20.60
N ASN A 73 -1.22 -4.94 -20.71
CA ASN A 73 -2.07 -4.31 -19.67
C ASN A 73 -2.51 -5.30 -18.58
N GLY A 74 -1.88 -6.47 -18.51
CA GLY A 74 -2.13 -7.48 -17.49
C GLY A 74 -1.04 -7.49 -16.42
N ILE A 75 -1.44 -7.63 -15.16
CA ILE A 75 -0.56 -7.97 -14.04
C ILE A 75 -0.80 -9.45 -13.73
N VAL A 76 0.22 -10.28 -13.89
CA VAL A 76 0.13 -11.72 -13.65
C VAL A 76 0.80 -12.03 -12.31
N VAL A 77 0.01 -12.54 -11.38
CA VAL A 77 0.47 -13.07 -10.09
C VAL A 77 0.46 -14.59 -10.18
N VAL A 78 1.63 -15.21 -10.06
CA VAL A 78 1.74 -16.68 -10.07
C VAL A 78 1.87 -17.16 -8.64
N SER A 79 0.73 -17.52 -8.04
CA SER A 79 0.66 -18.05 -6.67
C SER A 79 0.74 -19.57 -6.69
N ALA A 80 1.52 -20.14 -5.77
CA ALA A 80 1.53 -21.59 -5.55
C ALA A 80 0.34 -21.97 -4.66
N TYR A 81 -0.85 -21.99 -5.25
CA TYR A 81 -2.07 -22.33 -4.53
C TYR A 81 -2.03 -23.78 -4.03
N LYS A 82 -2.23 -23.97 -2.71
CA LYS A 82 -2.30 -25.30 -2.08
C LYS A 82 -3.66 -25.66 -1.48
N GLY A 83 -4.68 -24.81 -1.62
CA GLY A 83 -6.03 -25.05 -1.10
C GLY A 83 -6.68 -23.79 -0.52
N GLY A 84 -7.99 -23.80 -0.28
CA GLY A 84 -8.69 -22.66 0.31
C GLY A 84 -8.72 -22.75 1.83
N LEU A 85 -8.73 -21.60 2.50
CA LEU A 85 -8.96 -21.54 3.94
C LEU A 85 -10.44 -21.77 4.27
N CYS A 86 -10.67 -22.63 5.26
CA CYS A 86 -11.99 -22.81 5.87
C CYS A 86 -12.15 -21.96 7.15
N SER A 87 -11.04 -21.60 7.80
CA SER A 87 -11.04 -20.64 8.90
C SER A 87 -9.71 -19.91 9.00
N ILE A 88 -9.78 -18.66 9.46
CA ILE A 88 -8.61 -17.85 9.79
C ILE A 88 -7.96 -18.44 11.05
N PRO A 89 -6.63 -18.56 11.12
CA PRO A 89 -5.93 -18.99 12.33
C PRO A 89 -6.38 -18.22 13.57
N LYS A 90 -6.58 -18.92 14.70
CA LYS A 90 -6.83 -18.29 16.01
C LYS A 90 -5.56 -17.71 16.63
N GLU A 91 -4.41 -18.25 16.24
CA GLU A 91 -3.09 -17.71 16.58
C GLU A 91 -2.76 -16.54 15.65
N PRO A 92 -1.82 -15.65 16.02
CA PRO A 92 -1.41 -14.57 15.14
C PRO A 92 -1.07 -15.13 13.76
N PRO A 93 -1.72 -14.66 12.69
CA PRO A 93 -1.47 -15.19 11.37
C PRO A 93 0.00 -14.98 11.01
N TRP A 94 0.70 -16.07 10.68
CA TRP A 94 1.96 -15.94 9.98
C TRP A 94 1.66 -15.41 8.59
N THR A 95 2.14 -14.21 8.30
CA THR A 95 1.91 -13.53 7.04
C THR A 95 3.17 -13.51 6.23
N TYR A 96 3.03 -13.51 4.91
CA TYR A 96 4.12 -13.15 4.01
C TYR A 96 3.78 -11.86 3.28
N GLN A 97 4.81 -11.21 2.76
CA GLN A 97 4.69 -10.08 1.85
C GLN A 97 5.68 -10.28 0.69
N GLN A 98 5.16 -10.27 -0.52
CA GLN A 98 5.95 -10.29 -1.75
C GLN A 98 5.80 -8.95 -2.46
N VAL A 99 6.92 -8.33 -2.82
CA VAL A 99 6.94 -7.04 -3.51
C VAL A 99 7.58 -7.21 -4.88
N ALA A 100 6.94 -6.66 -5.90
CA ALA A 100 7.50 -6.59 -7.25
C ALA A 100 7.38 -5.16 -7.78
N ASN A 101 8.49 -4.63 -8.31
CA ASN A 101 8.50 -3.36 -9.00
C ASN A 101 7.97 -3.58 -10.43
N LEU A 102 6.86 -2.93 -10.76
CA LEU A 102 6.21 -2.96 -12.07
C LEU A 102 6.69 -1.82 -12.98
N GLY A 103 7.50 -0.90 -12.47
CA GLY A 103 8.00 0.26 -13.19
C GLY A 103 6.94 1.35 -13.35
N HIS A 104 7.01 2.08 -14.46
CA HIS A 104 6.02 3.09 -14.81
C HIS A 104 4.86 2.45 -15.56
N LEU A 105 3.64 2.72 -15.10
CA LEU A 105 2.40 2.19 -15.66
C LEU A 105 1.69 3.31 -16.45
N GLU A 106 1.49 3.11 -17.76
CA GLU A 106 0.95 4.13 -18.67
C GLU A 106 -0.58 4.11 -18.81
N GLY A 107 -1.21 2.94 -18.63
CA GLY A 107 -2.66 2.76 -18.64
C GLY A 107 -3.34 3.13 -17.32
N SER A 108 -4.63 3.44 -17.38
CA SER A 108 -5.50 3.64 -16.21
C SER A 108 -6.15 2.35 -15.72
N THR A 109 -6.16 1.31 -16.54
CA THR A 109 -6.87 0.07 -16.25
C THR A 109 -5.99 -1.14 -16.53
N TYR A 110 -5.84 -2.02 -15.52
CA TYR A 110 -5.08 -3.25 -15.63
C TYR A 110 -5.93 -4.45 -15.25
N GLN A 111 -5.72 -5.56 -15.97
CA GLN A 111 -6.30 -6.85 -15.57
C GLN A 111 -5.32 -7.55 -14.64
N VAL A 112 -5.74 -7.85 -13.42
CA VAL A 112 -4.94 -8.69 -12.52
C VAL A 112 -5.38 -10.12 -12.69
N VAL A 113 -4.44 -11.01 -12.96
CA VAL A 113 -4.67 -12.42 -13.19
C VAL A 113 -3.87 -13.22 -12.17
N TRP A 114 -4.56 -14.00 -11.34
CA TRP A 114 -3.90 -15.02 -10.53
C TRP A 114 -3.83 -16.33 -11.30
N ASN A 115 -2.65 -16.95 -11.28
CA ASN A 115 -2.37 -18.24 -11.90
C ASN A 115 -1.76 -19.18 -10.85
N GLU A 116 -2.25 -20.42 -10.79
CA GLU A 116 -1.83 -21.47 -9.85
C GLU A 116 -0.48 -22.13 -10.21
N GLY A 117 0.20 -21.64 -11.26
CA GLY A 117 1.32 -22.35 -11.88
C GLY A 117 0.84 -23.42 -12.86
N ALA A 118 1.75 -24.03 -13.61
CA ALA A 118 1.39 -24.89 -14.73
C ALA A 118 0.90 -26.29 -14.29
N PRO A 119 -0.17 -26.82 -14.92
CA PRO A 119 -1.02 -26.17 -15.90
C PRO A 119 -2.01 -25.18 -15.22
N PRO A 120 -2.28 -24.01 -15.81
CA PRO A 120 -3.16 -23.00 -15.22
C PRO A 120 -4.61 -23.51 -15.16
N ILE A 121 -5.11 -23.84 -13.97
CA ILE A 121 -6.44 -24.43 -13.81
C ILE A 121 -7.51 -23.36 -13.57
N ARG A 122 -7.15 -22.19 -13.03
CA ARG A 122 -8.08 -21.10 -12.72
C ARG A 122 -7.46 -19.73 -12.93
N PHE A 123 -8.25 -18.83 -13.52
CA PHE A 123 -7.92 -17.42 -13.67
C PHE A 123 -8.94 -16.60 -12.88
N LEU A 124 -8.47 -15.90 -11.86
CA LEU A 124 -9.24 -14.86 -11.19
C LEU A 124 -8.83 -13.53 -11.80
N ALA A 125 -9.75 -12.89 -12.53
CA ALA A 125 -9.54 -11.59 -13.16
C ALA A 125 -10.15 -10.49 -12.29
N ALA A 126 -9.33 -9.55 -11.84
CA ALA A 126 -9.78 -8.30 -11.24
C ALA A 126 -9.43 -7.12 -12.13
N THR A 127 -10.27 -6.09 -12.15
CA THR A 127 -9.98 -4.85 -12.87
C THR A 127 -9.42 -3.83 -11.89
N LEU A 128 -8.19 -3.41 -12.13
CA LEU A 128 -7.55 -2.33 -11.40
C LEU A 128 -7.84 -1.01 -12.11
N ASN A 129 -8.54 -0.08 -11.46
CA ASN A 129 -8.62 1.29 -11.96
C ASN A 129 -7.65 2.16 -11.18
N MET A 130 -6.55 2.52 -11.83
CA MET A 130 -5.66 3.56 -11.36
C MET A 130 -6.31 4.88 -11.73
N SER A 131 -6.89 5.58 -10.75
CA SER A 131 -7.09 7.02 -10.90
C SER A 131 -5.73 7.62 -11.19
N ASP A 132 -5.64 8.40 -12.26
CA ASP A 132 -4.42 9.03 -12.76
C ASP A 132 -3.51 9.45 -11.57
N PRO A 133 -2.29 8.90 -11.46
CA PRO A 133 -1.40 9.19 -10.34
C PRO A 133 -1.02 10.68 -10.28
N TYR A 134 -1.27 11.44 -11.36
CA TYR A 134 -1.11 12.89 -11.43
C TYR A 134 -2.41 13.67 -11.16
N SER A 135 -3.57 13.00 -11.15
CA SER A 135 -4.86 13.60 -10.77
C SER A 135 -5.18 13.39 -9.29
N VAL A 136 -4.16 13.23 -8.44
CA VAL A 136 -4.37 13.51 -7.02
C VAL A 136 -4.65 15.00 -6.94
N ALA A 137 -5.93 15.37 -6.89
CA ALA A 137 -6.33 16.68 -6.44
C ALA A 137 -5.59 16.88 -5.12
N ALA A 138 -4.52 17.69 -5.15
CA ALA A 138 -3.73 17.97 -3.97
C ALA A 138 -4.74 18.25 -2.87
N PRO A 139 -4.74 17.51 -1.74
CA PRO A 139 -5.78 17.61 -0.75
C PRO A 139 -5.91 19.08 -0.43
N ALA A 140 -6.98 19.68 -0.95
CA ALA A 140 -7.17 21.10 -0.85
C ALA A 140 -7.50 21.29 0.61
N LEU A 141 -6.48 21.61 1.41
CA LEU A 141 -6.70 22.09 2.76
C LEU A 141 -7.71 23.21 2.60
N SER A 142 -8.89 23.01 3.20
CA SER A 142 -9.87 24.07 3.21
C SER A 142 -9.17 25.31 3.76
N PRO A 143 -9.53 26.53 3.29
CA PRO A 143 -8.93 27.76 3.81
C PRO A 143 -8.91 27.81 5.34
N TRP A 144 -9.90 27.17 5.98
CA TRP A 144 -10.00 26.98 7.42
C TRP A 144 -8.93 26.04 8.00
N ALA A 145 -8.66 24.88 7.39
CA ALA A 145 -7.62 23.96 7.84
C ALA A 145 -6.23 24.61 7.75
N LEU A 146 -5.98 25.40 6.70
CA LEU A 146 -4.79 26.22 6.55
C LEU A 146 -4.69 27.28 7.65
N GLY A 147 -5.80 27.97 7.95
CA GLY A 147 -5.89 28.93 9.05
C GLY A 147 -5.57 28.30 10.41
N MET A 148 -6.11 27.12 10.71
CA MET A 148 -5.87 26.41 11.97
C MET A 148 -4.42 25.93 12.10
N LEU A 149 -3.81 25.49 10.99
CA LEU A 149 -2.39 25.13 10.96
C LEU A 149 -1.49 26.35 11.23
N LEU A 150 -1.80 27.50 10.64
CA LEU A 150 -1.06 28.75 10.88
C LEU A 150 -1.24 29.24 12.32
N LEU A 151 -2.45 29.14 12.88
CA LEU A 151 -2.74 29.51 14.27
C LEU A 151 -2.00 28.62 15.27
N SER A 152 -1.97 27.30 15.03
CA SER A 152 -1.27 26.36 15.90
C SER A 152 0.25 26.58 15.88
N THR A 153 0.84 26.75 14.70
CA THR A 153 2.28 27.05 14.57
C THR A 153 2.65 28.40 15.19
N ALA A 154 1.82 29.43 15.02
CA ALA A 154 2.01 30.73 15.69
C ALA A 154 1.92 30.62 17.23
N SER A 155 0.98 29.83 17.73
CA SER A 155 0.81 29.59 19.18
C SER A 155 2.02 28.89 19.79
N VAL A 156 2.56 27.87 19.11
CA VAL A 156 3.77 27.16 19.54
C VAL A 156 4.98 28.10 19.52
N ALA A 157 5.12 28.93 18.48
CA ALA A 157 6.20 29.91 18.40
C ALA A 157 6.14 30.95 19.53
N LEU A 158 4.94 31.50 19.81
CA LEU A 158 4.72 32.44 20.91
C LEU A 158 5.03 31.81 22.27
N PHE A 159 4.61 30.57 22.49
CA PHE A 159 4.91 29.84 23.73
C PHE A 159 6.43 29.64 23.90
N ALA A 160 7.15 29.26 22.84
CA ALA A 160 8.59 29.10 22.87
C ALA A 160 9.33 30.42 23.18
N LEU A 161 8.88 31.54 22.61
CA LEU A 161 9.45 32.87 22.88
C LEU A 161 9.22 33.30 24.32
N ARG A 162 8.00 33.12 24.86
CA ARG A 162 7.70 33.43 26.27
C ARG A 162 8.55 32.62 27.23
N LYS A 163 8.74 31.33 26.95
CA LYS A 163 9.58 30.45 27.76
C LYS A 163 11.05 30.87 27.75
N ARG A 164 11.56 31.41 26.63
CA ARG A 164 12.92 31.98 26.56
C ARG A 164 13.04 33.26 27.38
N ALA A 165 12.09 34.19 27.26
CA ALA A 165 12.11 35.44 28.01
C ALA A 165 12.12 35.21 29.54
N ALA A 166 11.29 34.29 30.02
CA ALA A 166 11.23 33.93 31.45
C ALA A 166 12.51 33.27 32.01
N ARG A 167 13.35 32.70 31.14
CA ARG A 167 14.65 32.14 31.53
C ARG A 167 15.76 33.19 31.61
N GLN A 168 15.65 34.29 30.87
CA GLN A 168 16.64 35.37 30.88
C GLN A 168 16.45 36.33 32.06
N SER A 169 15.29 36.31 32.72
CA SER A 169 14.98 37.12 33.89
C SER A 169 15.33 36.45 35.22
N ARG A 170 16.06 35.32 35.20
CA ARG A 170 16.59 34.61 36.36
C ARG A 170 18.11 34.56 36.26
#